data_AF-A0A0F7NBN4-F1
#
_entry.id   AF-A0A0F7NBN4-F1
#
_cell.length_a   1.000
_cell.length_b   1.000
_cell.length_c   1.000
_cell.angle_alpha   90.00
_cell.angle_beta   90.00
_cell.angle_gamma   90.00
#
_symmetry.space_group_name_H-M   'P 1'
#
loop_
_entity.id
_entity.type
_entity.pdbx_description
1 polymer ?
#
loop_
_entity_poly.entity_id
_entity_poly.type
_entity_poly.pdbx_seq_one_letter_code
_entity_poly.pdbx_strand_id
1 'polypeptide(L)'
;MRNHLLGGEDDHEADRAAAAALLAVFPGMAGIKRHSRQFTGRAVGHLVRDAGIGQFPDVGSELPTADNTHEIAQRTAPEARIVYADNDPLSPPGRPGLRRSPPPGQPGAAVPYTPRTPHEVERYFEGLHLLPPGVVSCPRWRPESTAEGLPEVAVYGGAARKP
;
A
#
# COMPACT_ATOMS: atom_id res chain seq x y z
N MET A 1 13.49 6.22 -0.26
CA MET A 1 13.61 5.11 -1.23
C MET A 1 12.30 4.93 -1.99
N ARG A 2 11.17 4.78 -1.30
CA ARG A 2 9.86 4.65 -1.95
C ARG A 2 9.41 5.88 -2.73
N ASN A 3 9.68 7.10 -2.23
CA ASN A 3 9.30 8.32 -2.93
C ASN A 3 9.98 8.35 -4.31
N HIS A 4 11.29 8.03 -4.35
CA HIS A 4 12.05 7.85 -5.58
C HIS A 4 11.45 6.78 -6.51
N LEU A 5 11.07 5.62 -5.97
CA LEU A 5 10.46 4.52 -6.75
C LEU A 5 9.10 4.89 -7.36
N LEU A 6 8.47 5.96 -6.89
CA LEU A 6 7.22 6.51 -7.43
C LEU A 6 7.42 7.81 -8.23
N GLY A 7 8.66 8.31 -8.33
CA GLY A 7 8.99 9.53 -9.05
C GLY A 7 8.84 10.83 -8.25
N GLY A 8 8.82 10.78 -6.92
CA GLY A 8 8.89 11.97 -6.07
C GLY A 8 10.31 12.52 -5.93
N GLU A 9 10.43 13.82 -5.68
CA GLU A 9 11.72 14.54 -5.60
C GLU A 9 12.23 14.70 -4.16
N ASP A 10 11.36 14.57 -3.16
CA ASP A 10 11.69 14.67 -1.73
C ASP A 10 12.26 13.35 -1.19
N ASP A 11 13.49 13.02 -1.54
CA ASP A 11 14.24 11.90 -0.93
C ASP A 11 15.54 12.39 -0.28
N HIS A 12 15.93 11.77 0.83
CA HIS A 12 17.30 11.90 1.32
C HIS A 12 18.29 11.24 0.34
N GLU A 13 19.56 11.65 0.37
CA GLU A 13 20.57 11.12 -0.57
C GLU A 13 20.76 9.61 -0.46
N ALA A 14 20.77 9.08 0.77
CA ALA A 14 20.84 7.64 1.04
C ALA A 14 19.65 6.88 0.42
N ASP A 15 18.47 7.52 0.40
CA ASP A 15 17.24 6.97 -0.13
C ASP A 15 17.23 6.90 -1.66
N ARG A 16 17.79 7.92 -2.32
CA ARG A 16 18.02 7.91 -3.78
C ARG A 16 19.03 6.84 -4.17
N ALA A 17 20.15 6.75 -3.45
CA ALA A 17 21.19 5.76 -3.71
C ALA A 17 20.66 4.33 -3.56
N ALA A 18 19.90 4.05 -2.50
CA ALA A 18 19.26 2.75 -2.28
C ALA A 18 18.22 2.43 -3.37
N ALA A 19 17.40 3.41 -3.77
CA ALA A 19 16.41 3.22 -4.83
C ALA A 19 17.07 2.96 -6.19
N ALA A 20 18.12 3.69 -6.54
CA ALA A 20 18.89 3.49 -7.76
C ALA A 20 19.55 2.10 -7.79
N ALA A 21 20.16 1.68 -6.67
CA ALA A 21 20.74 0.33 -6.55
C ALA A 21 19.68 -0.77 -6.70
N LEU A 22 18.50 -0.59 -6.08
CA LEU A 22 17.39 -1.53 -6.20
C LEU A 22 16.83 -1.60 -7.63
N LEU A 23 16.65 -0.45 -8.29
CA LEU A 23 16.16 -0.38 -9.67
C LEU A 23 17.16 -0.98 -10.67
N ALA A 24 18.47 -0.87 -10.41
CA ALA A 24 19.48 -1.52 -11.24
C ALA A 24 19.41 -3.06 -11.16
N VAL A 25 19.10 -3.61 -9.98
CA VAL A 25 18.98 -5.06 -9.76
C VAL A 25 17.60 -5.58 -10.19
N PHE A 26 16.55 -4.80 -9.95
CA PHE A 26 15.18 -5.17 -10.23
C PHE A 26 14.40 -4.02 -10.88
N PRO A 27 14.54 -3.84 -12.21
CA PRO A 27 13.91 -2.74 -12.94
C PRO A 27 12.37 -2.70 -12.82
N GLY A 28 11.74 -3.85 -12.56
CA GLY A 28 10.29 -3.97 -12.38
C GLY A 28 9.73 -3.35 -11.09
N MET A 29 10.58 -2.94 -10.13
CA MET A 29 10.13 -2.47 -8.81
C MET A 29 9.18 -1.26 -8.88
N ALA A 30 9.46 -0.30 -9.77
CA ALA A 30 8.60 0.87 -9.95
C ALA A 30 7.18 0.48 -10.42
N GLY A 31 7.10 -0.53 -11.30
CA GLY A 31 5.82 -1.09 -11.74
C GLY A 31 5.05 -1.75 -10.60
N ILE A 32 5.72 -2.56 -9.77
CA ILE A 32 5.10 -3.19 -8.59
C ILE A 32 4.54 -2.14 -7.63
N LYS A 33 5.31 -1.10 -7.31
CA LYS A 33 4.88 -0.03 -6.38
C LYS A 33 3.71 0.77 -6.94
N ARG A 34 3.71 1.07 -8.25
CA ARG A 34 2.59 1.73 -8.94
C ARG A 34 1.31 0.88 -8.86
N HIS A 35 1.40 -0.41 -9.18
CA HIS A 35 0.24 -1.30 -9.18
C HIS A 35 -0.33 -1.55 -7.78
N SER A 36 0.53 -1.62 -6.75
CA SER A 36 0.08 -1.65 -5.36
C SER A 36 -0.73 -0.40 -5.00
N ARG A 37 -0.30 0.79 -5.44
CA ARG A 37 -1.03 2.05 -5.21
C ARG A 37 -2.35 2.14 -5.94
N GLN A 38 -2.37 1.75 -7.20
CA GLN A 38 -3.60 1.71 -7.98
C GLN A 38 -4.60 0.74 -7.34
N PHE A 39 -4.15 -0.38 -6.77
CA PHE A 39 -5.01 -1.27 -6.00
C PHE A 39 -5.63 -0.56 -4.79
N THR A 40 -4.83 0.14 -3.95
CA THR A 40 -5.34 0.90 -2.81
C THR A 40 -6.43 1.90 -3.23
N GLY A 41 -6.18 2.66 -4.30
CA GLY A 41 -7.16 3.62 -4.85
C GLY A 41 -8.49 2.97 -5.20
N ARG A 42 -8.46 1.83 -5.90
CA ARG A 42 -9.68 1.11 -6.29
C ARG A 42 -10.36 0.44 -5.10
N ALA A 43 -9.61 -0.11 -4.16
CA ALA A 43 -10.15 -0.76 -2.97
C ALA A 43 -10.86 0.27 -2.06
N VAL A 44 -10.21 1.39 -1.73
CA VAL A 44 -10.83 2.48 -0.96
C VAL A 44 -12.04 3.04 -1.71
N GLY A 45 -11.90 3.29 -3.01
CA GLY A 45 -13.00 3.78 -3.85
C GLY A 45 -14.23 2.86 -3.81
N HIS A 46 -14.03 1.54 -3.89
CA HIS A 46 -15.09 0.54 -3.79
C HIS A 46 -15.73 0.51 -2.40
N LEU A 47 -14.91 0.53 -1.33
CA LEU A 47 -15.41 0.51 0.05
C LEU A 47 -16.29 1.73 0.37
N VAL A 48 -15.93 2.90 -0.15
CA VAL A 48 -16.74 4.11 0.02
C VAL A 48 -18.00 4.07 -0.82
N ARG A 49 -17.87 3.85 -2.15
CA ARG A 49 -18.98 3.95 -3.10
C ARG A 49 -20.01 2.84 -2.94
N ASP A 50 -19.55 1.60 -2.80
CA ASP A 50 -20.41 0.42 -2.92
C ASP A 50 -20.72 -0.22 -1.56
N ALA A 51 -19.83 -0.07 -0.57
CA ALA A 51 -20.02 -0.61 0.77
C ALA A 51 -20.41 0.44 1.84
N GLY A 52 -20.43 1.73 1.49
CA GLY A 52 -20.81 2.81 2.40
C GLY A 52 -19.86 3.02 3.59
N ILE A 53 -18.59 2.60 3.46
CA ILE A 53 -17.60 2.72 4.53
C ILE A 53 -17.02 4.14 4.53
N GLY A 54 -17.19 4.86 5.65
CA GLY A 54 -16.67 6.21 5.85
C GLY A 54 -15.57 6.32 6.92
N GLN A 55 -15.06 5.21 7.45
CA GLN A 55 -14.05 5.21 8.51
C GLN A 55 -12.92 4.24 8.17
N PHE A 56 -11.68 4.75 8.13
CA PHE A 56 -10.50 3.99 7.72
C PHE A 56 -9.37 4.10 8.75
N PRO A 57 -8.95 2.99 9.38
CA PRO A 57 -7.64 2.88 10.00
C PRO A 57 -6.62 2.45 8.94
N ASP A 58 -5.78 3.38 8.49
CA ASP A 58 -4.73 3.14 7.50
C ASP A 58 -3.39 2.87 8.19
N VAL A 59 -2.95 1.61 8.14
CA VAL A 59 -1.76 1.12 8.86
C VAL A 59 -0.65 0.83 7.85
N GLY A 60 0.53 1.44 8.06
CA GLY A 60 1.61 1.43 7.08
C GLY A 60 1.34 2.39 5.92
N SER A 61 0.80 3.57 6.25
CA SER A 61 0.41 4.59 5.29
C SER A 61 1.60 5.21 4.55
N GLU A 62 2.77 5.15 5.17
CA GLU A 62 4.06 5.66 4.68
C GLU A 62 4.02 7.17 4.37
N LEU A 63 5.05 7.69 3.70
CA LEU A 63 5.13 9.11 3.33
C LEU A 63 3.98 9.52 2.38
N PRO A 64 3.46 10.76 2.49
CA PRO A 64 2.39 11.26 1.65
C PRO A 64 2.73 11.15 0.16
N THR A 65 1.80 10.63 -0.65
CA THR A 65 1.91 10.60 -2.11
C THR A 65 0.63 11.16 -2.73
N ALA A 66 0.60 11.41 -4.04
CA ALA A 66 -0.67 11.74 -4.71
C ALA A 66 -1.71 10.61 -4.50
N ASP A 67 -2.98 10.98 -4.35
CA ASP A 67 -4.11 10.10 -4.04
C ASP A 67 -3.96 9.35 -2.70
N ASN A 68 -3.77 10.12 -1.62
CA ASN A 68 -3.83 9.57 -0.26
C ASN A 68 -5.23 9.01 0.04
N THR A 69 -5.32 8.06 0.98
CA THR A 69 -6.58 7.39 1.37
C THR A 69 -7.71 8.38 1.67
N HIS A 70 -7.40 9.48 2.37
CA HIS A 70 -8.37 10.53 2.67
C HIS A 70 -8.86 11.30 1.44
N GLU A 71 -7.98 11.61 0.48
CA GLU A 71 -8.35 12.27 -0.77
C GLU A 71 -9.25 11.37 -1.61
N ILE A 72 -8.96 10.07 -1.68
CA ILE A 72 -9.82 9.08 -2.36
C ILE A 72 -11.18 9.00 -1.69
N ALA A 73 -11.23 8.87 -0.37
CA ALA A 73 -12.49 8.70 0.34
C ALA A 73 -13.35 9.97 0.33
N GLN A 74 -12.75 11.12 0.65
CA GLN A 74 -13.45 12.40 0.81
C GLN A 74 -13.89 13.01 -0.52
N ARG A 75 -13.33 12.58 -1.65
CA ARG A 75 -13.87 12.91 -2.99
C ARG A 75 -15.31 12.43 -3.17
N THR A 76 -15.69 11.31 -2.55
CA THR A 76 -17.04 10.74 -2.65
C THR A 76 -17.86 11.00 -1.39
N ALA A 77 -17.23 10.91 -0.21
CA ALA A 77 -17.87 11.05 1.09
C ALA A 77 -17.10 12.08 1.94
N PRO A 78 -17.41 13.38 1.84
CA PRO A 78 -16.66 14.45 2.52
C PRO A 78 -16.53 14.27 4.05
N GLU A 79 -17.47 13.54 4.65
CA GLU A 79 -17.50 13.21 6.08
C GLU A 79 -16.60 12.03 6.47
N ALA A 80 -15.95 11.37 5.50
CA ALA A 80 -15.09 10.22 5.75
C ALA A 80 -13.90 10.58 6.65
N ARG A 81 -13.61 9.70 7.61
CA ARG A 81 -12.57 9.89 8.63
C ARG A 81 -11.48 8.86 8.47
N ILE A 82 -10.24 9.32 8.40
CA ILE A 82 -9.07 8.47 8.20
C ILE A 82 -8.13 8.71 9.37
N VAL A 83 -7.63 7.62 9.95
CA VAL A 83 -6.52 7.64 10.92
C VAL A 83 -5.34 6.96 10.27
N TYR A 84 -4.23 7.68 10.13
CA TYR A 84 -2.97 7.15 9.64
C TYR A 84 -2.09 6.69 10.79
N ALA A 85 -1.50 5.50 10.68
CA ALA A 85 -0.56 4.94 11.64
C ALA A 85 0.67 4.39 10.90
N ASP A 86 1.84 4.95 11.20
CA ASP A 86 3.13 4.51 10.68
C ASP A 86 4.19 4.53 11.79
N ASN A 87 5.21 3.67 11.67
CA ASN A 87 6.34 3.59 12.59
C ASN A 87 7.63 4.15 11.97
N ASP A 88 7.56 4.70 10.76
CA ASP A 88 8.65 5.43 10.13
C ASP A 88 8.88 6.76 10.88
N PRO A 89 10.08 7.00 11.45
CA PRO A 89 10.40 8.24 12.15
C PRO A 89 10.33 9.49 11.25
N LEU A 90 10.29 9.34 9.93
CA LEU A 90 10.13 10.43 8.97
C LEU A 90 8.67 10.80 8.69
N SER A 91 7.69 10.01 9.18
CA SER A 91 6.27 10.41 9.09
C SER A 91 6.00 11.60 10.00
N PRO A 92 5.20 12.60 9.57
CA PRO A 92 4.90 13.76 10.40
C PRO A 92 4.28 13.30 11.74
N PRO A 93 4.65 13.91 12.88
CA PRO A 93 4.33 13.36 14.19
C PRO A 93 2.82 13.32 14.45
N GLY A 94 2.23 12.14 14.30
CA GLY A 94 0.96 11.77 14.94
C GLY A 94 1.22 11.43 16.41
N ARG A 95 0.60 12.19 17.32
CA ARG A 95 0.49 12.07 18.79
C ARG A 95 1.19 10.87 19.51
N PRO A 96 1.80 11.09 20.68
CA PRO A 96 2.72 10.15 21.31
C PRO A 96 2.02 8.89 21.85
N GLY A 97 2.49 7.72 21.42
CA GLY A 97 2.27 6.46 22.12
C GLY A 97 2.24 5.21 21.24
N LEU A 98 3.39 4.58 21.00
CA LEU A 98 3.77 3.27 21.60
C LEU A 98 5.11 2.77 21.03
N ARG A 99 6.14 2.85 21.88
CA ARG A 99 7.42 2.12 21.98
C ARG A 99 8.23 1.60 20.76
N ARG A 100 9.47 2.13 20.74
CA ARG A 100 10.81 1.59 20.38
C ARG A 100 10.95 0.83 19.06
N SER A 101 11.34 1.58 18.04
CA SER A 101 12.20 1.12 16.94
C SER A 101 13.52 0.51 17.48
N PRO A 102 14.12 -0.47 16.78
CA PRO A 102 15.49 -0.90 17.06
C PRO A 102 16.46 0.29 16.91
N PRO A 103 17.63 0.25 17.57
CA PRO A 103 18.56 1.38 17.56
C PRO A 103 18.97 1.73 16.12
N PRO A 104 18.97 3.02 15.74
CA PRO A 104 19.48 3.46 14.46
C PRO A 104 20.99 3.21 14.39
N GLY A 105 21.49 2.66 13.28
CA GLY A 105 22.93 2.51 13.05
C GLY A 105 23.42 1.19 12.45
N GLN A 106 22.55 0.31 11.93
CA GLN A 106 23.00 -0.84 11.13
C GLN A 106 22.81 -0.55 9.63
N PRO A 107 23.83 -0.01 8.94
CA PRO A 107 23.80 0.09 7.49
C PRO A 107 23.74 -1.33 6.90
N GLY A 108 22.66 -1.66 6.19
CA GLY A 108 22.50 -2.92 5.45
C GLY A 108 21.66 -4.01 6.09
N ALA A 109 21.04 -3.81 7.26
CA ALA A 109 20.03 -4.75 7.74
C ALA A 109 18.73 -4.54 6.95
N ALA A 110 18.59 -5.26 5.85
CA ALA A 110 17.33 -5.32 5.10
C ALA A 110 16.18 -5.59 6.08
N VAL A 111 15.13 -4.77 6.05
CA VAL A 111 13.88 -5.09 6.74
C VAL A 111 13.48 -6.51 6.30
N PRO A 112 13.33 -7.49 7.21
CA PRO A 112 13.07 -8.86 6.82
C PRO A 112 11.84 -8.94 5.90
N TYR A 113 12.06 -9.39 4.67
CA TYR A 113 11.00 -9.54 3.68
C TYR A 113 10.56 -11.00 3.63
N THR A 114 9.30 -11.27 3.99
CA THR A 114 8.69 -12.60 3.93
C THR A 114 7.73 -12.67 2.74
N PRO A 115 8.15 -13.20 1.58
CA PRO A 115 7.26 -13.39 0.45
C PRO A 115 6.17 -14.42 0.80
N ARG A 116 4.97 -14.23 0.23
CA ARG A 116 3.84 -15.14 0.38
C ARG A 116 3.18 -15.38 -0.97
N THR A 117 2.71 -16.59 -1.19
CA THR A 117 1.85 -16.95 -2.32
C THR A 117 0.45 -16.32 -2.15
N PRO A 118 -0.35 -16.18 -3.22
CA PRO A 118 -1.74 -15.72 -3.12
C PRO A 118 -2.55 -16.53 -2.10
N HIS A 119 -2.42 -17.86 -2.13
CA HIS A 119 -3.09 -18.75 -1.17
C HIS A 119 -2.67 -18.43 0.28
N GLU A 120 -1.38 -18.22 0.53
CA GLU A 120 -0.95 -17.86 1.89
C GLU A 120 -1.46 -16.50 2.34
N VAL A 121 -1.68 -15.56 1.41
CA VAL A 121 -2.31 -14.27 1.68
C VAL A 121 -3.81 -14.43 1.96
N GLU A 122 -4.51 -15.33 1.25
CA GLU A 122 -5.92 -15.63 1.51
C GLU A 122 -6.19 -16.08 2.95
N ARG A 123 -5.23 -16.72 3.61
CA ARG A 123 -5.34 -17.11 5.02
C ARG A 123 -5.58 -15.93 5.97
N TYR A 124 -5.15 -14.72 5.62
CA TYR A 124 -5.46 -13.52 6.40
C TYR A 124 -6.94 -13.13 6.38
N PHE A 125 -7.72 -13.73 5.47
CA PHE A 125 -9.15 -13.49 5.32
C PHE A 125 -10.00 -14.63 5.90
N GLU A 126 -9.41 -15.63 6.56
CA GLU A 126 -10.15 -16.70 7.23
C GLU A 126 -11.18 -16.13 8.21
N GLY A 127 -12.44 -16.62 8.12
CA GLY A 127 -13.56 -16.13 8.91
C GLY A 127 -14.18 -14.81 8.41
N LEU A 128 -13.72 -14.27 7.28
CA LEU A 128 -14.31 -13.10 6.60
C LEU A 128 -14.99 -13.50 5.29
N HIS A 129 -15.93 -12.67 4.83
CA HIS A 129 -16.55 -12.82 3.53
C HIS A 129 -15.72 -12.09 2.48
N LEU A 130 -14.86 -12.85 1.80
CA LEU A 130 -13.98 -12.32 0.76
C LEU A 130 -14.80 -11.77 -0.42
N LEU A 131 -14.51 -10.52 -0.81
CA LEU A 131 -15.20 -9.87 -1.93
C LEU A 131 -14.61 -10.37 -3.26
N PRO A 132 -15.43 -10.59 -4.32
CA PRO A 132 -14.91 -10.88 -5.65
C PRO A 132 -13.95 -9.78 -6.12
N PRO A 133 -12.84 -10.11 -6.80
CA PRO A 133 -12.46 -11.44 -7.32
C PRO A 133 -11.67 -12.33 -6.34
N GLY A 134 -11.60 -11.99 -5.06
CA GLY A 134 -10.74 -12.67 -4.09
C GLY A 134 -9.38 -11.99 -3.92
N VAL A 135 -8.37 -12.77 -3.55
CA VAL A 135 -6.98 -12.31 -3.51
C VAL A 135 -6.34 -12.57 -4.87
N VAL A 136 -5.98 -11.50 -5.58
CA VAL A 136 -5.37 -11.58 -6.92
C VAL A 136 -4.18 -10.64 -7.01
N SER A 137 -3.40 -10.73 -8.09
CA SER A 137 -2.36 -9.74 -8.38
C SER A 137 -2.99 -8.34 -8.47
N CYS A 138 -2.37 -7.33 -7.83
CA CYS A 138 -2.97 -6.01 -7.67
C CYS A 138 -3.53 -5.37 -8.96
N PRO A 139 -2.91 -5.50 -10.15
CA PRO A 139 -3.48 -4.98 -11.41
C PRO A 139 -4.84 -5.59 -11.76
N ARG A 140 -5.09 -6.84 -11.35
CA ARG A 140 -6.27 -7.63 -11.71
C ARG A 140 -7.44 -7.46 -10.73
N TRP A 141 -7.24 -6.80 -9.59
CA TRP A 141 -8.32 -6.56 -8.63
C TRP A 141 -9.19 -5.39 -9.11
N ARG A 142 -10.40 -5.69 -9.59
CA ARG A 142 -11.40 -4.73 -10.08
C ARG A 142 -10.78 -3.61 -10.95
N PRO A 143 -10.09 -3.95 -12.06
CA PRO A 143 -9.44 -2.96 -12.90
C PRO A 143 -10.48 -2.03 -13.53
N GLU A 144 -10.09 -0.78 -13.80
CA GLU A 144 -10.93 0.17 -14.54
C GLU A 144 -10.98 -0.16 -16.04
N SER A 145 -9.92 -0.78 -16.57
CA SER A 145 -9.84 -1.26 -17.94
C SER A 145 -10.21 -2.74 -18.02
N THR A 146 -11.00 -3.11 -19.02
CA THR A 146 -11.31 -4.50 -19.39
C THR A 146 -10.31 -5.09 -20.39
N ALA A 147 -9.22 -4.38 -20.69
CA ALA A 147 -8.20 -4.88 -21.61
C ALA A 147 -7.70 -6.28 -21.19
N GLU A 148 -7.68 -7.20 -22.15
CA GLU A 148 -7.11 -8.53 -21.94
C GLU A 148 -5.61 -8.44 -21.61
N GLY A 149 -5.13 -9.35 -20.75
CA GLY A 149 -3.70 -9.48 -20.48
C GLY A 149 -3.11 -8.48 -19.48
N LEU A 150 -3.89 -8.00 -18.49
CA LEU A 150 -3.35 -7.18 -17.40
C LEU A 150 -2.12 -7.84 -16.76
N PRO A 151 -1.05 -7.05 -16.52
CA PRO A 151 0.24 -7.58 -16.08
C PRO A 151 0.10 -8.34 -14.76
N GLU A 152 0.86 -9.42 -14.63
CA GLU A 152 1.03 -10.10 -13.35
C GLU A 152 2.24 -9.53 -12.61
N VAL A 153 2.02 -9.11 -11.37
CA VAL A 153 3.09 -8.64 -10.49
C VAL A 153 3.07 -9.38 -9.17
N ALA A 154 4.23 -9.48 -8.54
CA ALA A 154 4.44 -10.11 -7.24
C ALA A 154 3.95 -9.23 -6.07
N VAL A 155 2.80 -8.58 -6.22
CA VAL A 155 2.03 -7.96 -5.14
C VAL A 155 0.57 -8.35 -5.29
N TYR A 156 -0.01 -8.86 -4.21
CA TYR A 156 -1.35 -9.42 -4.18
C TYR A 156 -2.23 -8.59 -3.24
N GLY A 157 -3.50 -8.43 -3.61
CA GLY A 157 -4.47 -7.65 -2.85
C GLY A 157 -5.86 -8.27 -2.91
N GLY A 158 -6.60 -8.09 -1.83
CA GLY A 158 -7.99 -8.51 -1.68
C GLY A 158 -8.70 -7.63 -0.66
N ALA A 159 -10.03 -7.67 -0.64
CA ALA A 159 -10.86 -7.01 0.36
C ALA A 159 -11.93 -7.99 0.83
N ALA A 160 -12.28 -7.92 2.12
CA ALA A 160 -13.31 -8.77 2.70
C ALA A 160 -14.20 -7.99 3.65
N ARG A 161 -15.41 -8.52 3.84
CA ARG A 161 -16.37 -8.02 4.83
C ARG A 161 -16.35 -8.93 6.05
N LYS A 162 -16.30 -8.33 7.24
CA LYS A 162 -16.55 -9.05 8.49
C LYS A 162 -18.05 -9.43 8.58
N PRO A 163 -18.39 -10.67 8.97
CA PRO A 163 -19.77 -11.11 9.18
C PRO A 163 -20.54 -10.21 10.15
#